data_AF-A0A2D6ZT89-F1
#
_entry.id   AF-A0A2D6ZT89-F1
#
_cell.length_a   1.000
_cell.length_b   1.000
_cell.length_c   1.000
_cell.angle_alpha   90.00
_cell.angle_beta   90.00
_cell.angle_gamma   90.00
#
_symmetry.space_group_name_H-M   'P 1'
#
loop_
_entity.id
_entity.type
_entity.pdbx_description
1 polymer ?
#
loop_
_entity_poly.entity_id
_entity_poly.type
_entity_poly.pdbx_seq_one_letter_code
_entity_poly.pdbx_strand_id
1 'polypeptide(L)'
;MILSRNHLYVSFIYIFPALALAEEGKGGMPQLDPSSYASQIFWLILSFISLFCIINFFFLPKILSVKISRESLVDNYIKEAQEMNNNAEKIKRELERDLSIAKNKASEIIKITIDKNKKFSDEKFTKLKVSLENDSKNLISNLENEKAKIMNNIEEYSYEISNIMFNKLLNEKKKISLDEFKKLTKKEI
;
A
#
# COMPACT_ATOMS: atom_id res chain seq x y z
N MET A 1 -9.93 52.66 -21.65
CA MET A 1 -10.47 52.93 -23.00
C MET A 1 -11.80 52.19 -23.15
N ILE A 2 -12.83 52.64 -22.43
CA ILE A 2 -14.16 52.00 -22.34
C ILE A 2 -15.17 53.13 -22.47
N LEU A 3 -15.45 53.60 -23.69
CA LEU A 3 -16.51 54.58 -23.97
C LEU A 3 -16.66 54.75 -25.49
N SER A 4 -17.06 53.70 -26.20
CA SER A 4 -17.55 53.80 -27.58
C SER A 4 -18.17 52.48 -28.02
N ARG A 5 -19.32 52.11 -27.46
CA ARG A 5 -20.12 51.00 -28.03
C ARG A 5 -21.62 51.10 -27.77
N ASN A 6 -22.15 52.30 -27.53
CA ASN A 6 -23.59 52.53 -27.36
C ASN A 6 -24.21 53.40 -28.46
N HIS A 7 -23.43 53.87 -29.45
CA HIS A 7 -23.94 54.72 -30.53
C HIS A 7 -24.51 53.98 -31.76
N LEU A 8 -24.45 52.65 -31.80
CA LEU A 8 -24.92 51.88 -32.96
C LEU A 8 -26.40 51.46 -32.88
N TYR A 9 -27.05 51.56 -31.72
CA TYR A 9 -28.47 51.16 -31.58
C TYR A 9 -29.47 52.31 -31.78
N VAL A 10 -29.03 53.57 -31.74
CA VAL A 10 -29.93 54.73 -31.84
C VAL A 10 -30.15 55.19 -33.29
N SER A 11 -29.34 54.70 -34.24
CA SER A 11 -29.42 55.15 -35.64
C SER A 11 -30.52 54.47 -36.47
N PHE A 12 -31.21 53.45 -35.94
CA PHE A 12 -32.22 52.70 -36.70
C PHE A 12 -33.63 53.33 -36.67
N ILE A 13 -33.84 54.38 -35.88
CA ILE A 13 -35.14 55.09 -35.79
C ILE A 13 -35.26 56.24 -36.81
N TYR A 14 -34.18 56.61 -37.50
CA TYR A 14 -34.21 57.73 -38.45
C TYR A 14 -34.57 57.37 -39.91
N ILE A 15 -34.87 56.11 -40.22
CA ILE A 15 -35.32 55.70 -41.55
C ILE A 15 -36.84 55.51 -41.52
N PHE A 16 -37.58 56.59 -41.31
CA PHE A 16 -38.98 56.69 -41.71
C PHE A 16 -39.04 57.82 -42.73
N PRO A 17 -39.40 57.58 -44.00
CA PRO A 17 -39.23 58.59 -45.04
C PRO A 17 -40.20 59.74 -44.78
N ALA A 18 -39.65 60.91 -44.48
CA ALA A 18 -40.28 62.18 -44.76
C ALA A 18 -40.32 62.37 -46.28
N LEU A 19 -41.31 61.77 -46.93
CA LEU A 19 -41.75 62.17 -48.27
C LEU A 19 -43.28 62.10 -48.34
N ALA A 20 -43.92 62.88 -47.47
CA ALA A 20 -45.28 63.31 -47.72
C ALA A 20 -45.21 64.48 -48.70
N LEU A 21 -45.22 64.19 -50.01
CA LEU A 21 -45.72 65.16 -50.97
C LEU A 21 -47.21 65.31 -50.67
N ALA A 22 -47.59 66.44 -50.09
CA ALA A 22 -48.97 66.79 -49.83
C ALA A 22 -49.67 66.99 -51.19
N GLU A 23 -50.50 66.04 -51.59
CA GLU A 23 -51.48 66.22 -52.65
C GLU A 23 -52.77 66.77 -52.01
N GLU A 24 -53.30 67.87 -52.54
CA GLU A 24 -54.52 68.52 -52.05
C GLU A 24 -55.74 67.61 -52.25
N GLY A 25 -56.23 67.01 -51.16
CA GLY A 25 -57.45 66.19 -51.13
C GLY A 25 -58.29 66.46 -49.88
N LYS A 26 -59.57 66.72 -50.09
CA LYS A 26 -60.57 67.21 -49.11
C LYS A 26 -60.71 66.33 -47.84
N GLY A 27 -60.58 66.98 -46.68
CA GLY A 27 -61.38 66.72 -45.47
C GLY A 27 -60.97 65.51 -44.60
N GLY A 28 -60.35 65.80 -43.45
CA GLY A 28 -59.98 64.84 -42.39
C GLY A 28 -58.58 65.14 -41.87
N MET A 29 -58.23 64.79 -40.63
CA MET A 29 -56.83 64.84 -40.20
C MET A 29 -56.03 63.98 -41.20
N PRO A 30 -55.01 64.53 -41.90
CA PRO A 30 -54.31 63.82 -42.98
C PRO A 30 -53.73 62.45 -42.59
N GLN A 31 -53.60 62.20 -41.29
CA GLN A 31 -53.04 60.99 -40.70
C GLN A 31 -54.05 59.82 -40.57
N LEU A 32 -55.36 60.09 -40.73
CA LEU A 32 -56.41 59.07 -40.66
C LEU A 32 -57.02 58.74 -42.03
N ASP A 33 -56.36 59.13 -43.12
CA ASP A 33 -56.81 58.80 -44.47
C ASP A 33 -56.64 57.28 -44.74
N PRO A 34 -57.74 56.51 -44.90
CA PRO A 34 -57.71 55.07 -45.12
C PRO A 34 -57.00 54.65 -46.40
N SER A 35 -56.82 55.57 -47.36
CA SER A 35 -56.10 55.31 -48.62
C SER A 35 -54.64 54.88 -48.38
N SER A 36 -54.02 55.35 -47.29
CA SER A 36 -52.61 55.08 -46.94
C SER A 36 -52.38 53.76 -46.20
N TYR A 37 -53.42 53.17 -45.59
CA TYR A 37 -53.30 51.98 -44.74
C TYR A 37 -52.89 50.72 -45.50
N ALA A 38 -53.30 50.58 -46.77
CA ALA A 38 -52.92 49.42 -47.59
C ALA A 38 -51.40 49.35 -47.88
N SER A 39 -50.74 50.50 -48.05
CA SER A 39 -49.28 50.53 -48.23
C SER A 39 -48.56 50.24 -46.90
N GLN A 40 -49.04 50.82 -45.80
CA GLN A 40 -48.48 50.59 -44.47
C GLN A 40 -48.55 49.11 -44.07
N ILE A 41 -49.69 48.44 -44.31
CA ILE A 41 -49.85 47.02 -43.98
C ILE A 41 -48.95 46.13 -44.85
N PHE A 42 -48.75 46.48 -46.13
CA PHE A 42 -47.85 45.75 -47.03
C PHE A 42 -46.41 45.78 -46.51
N TRP A 43 -45.88 46.97 -46.18
CA TRP A 43 -44.53 47.11 -45.64
C TRP A 43 -44.38 46.50 -44.24
N LEU A 44 -45.43 46.57 -43.42
CA LEU A 44 -45.45 45.90 -42.12
C LEU A 44 -45.30 44.38 -42.30
N ILE A 45 -46.11 43.76 -43.17
CA ILE A 45 -46.01 42.32 -43.45
C ILE A 45 -44.63 41.98 -44.03
N LEU A 46 -44.13 42.77 -44.97
CA LEU A 46 -42.83 42.51 -45.59
C LEU A 46 -41.68 42.60 -44.58
N SER A 47 -41.68 43.60 -43.71
CA SER A 47 -40.68 43.75 -42.64
C SER A 47 -40.77 42.62 -41.61
N PHE A 48 -41.99 42.18 -41.27
CA PHE A 48 -42.21 41.08 -40.33
C PHE A 48 -41.72 39.74 -40.91
N ILE A 49 -42.00 39.46 -42.19
CA ILE A 49 -41.49 38.28 -42.89
C ILE A 49 -39.97 38.32 -42.96
N SER A 50 -39.38 39.47 -43.32
CA SER A 50 -37.93 39.64 -43.37
C SER A 50 -37.29 39.34 -42.00
N LEU A 51 -37.83 39.92 -40.93
CA LEU A 51 -37.38 39.66 -39.56
C LEU A 51 -37.53 38.19 -39.17
N PHE A 52 -38.67 37.58 -39.47
CA PHE A 52 -38.95 36.17 -39.19
C PHE A 52 -37.92 35.26 -39.89
N CYS A 53 -37.62 35.51 -41.16
CA CYS A 53 -36.59 34.78 -41.89
C CYS A 53 -35.21 34.92 -41.23
N ILE A 54 -34.82 36.12 -40.81
CA ILE A 54 -33.54 36.35 -40.12
C ILE A 54 -33.47 35.54 -38.81
N ILE A 55 -34.52 35.59 -37.98
CA ILE A 55 -34.57 34.86 -36.71
C ILE A 55 -34.51 33.35 -36.97
N ASN A 56 -35.32 32.86 -37.91
CA ASN A 56 -35.43 31.45 -38.21
C ASN A 56 -34.13 30.86 -38.76
N PHE A 57 -33.47 31.55 -39.69
CA PHE A 57 -32.27 31.02 -40.36
C PHE A 57 -30.96 31.33 -39.64
N PHE A 58 -30.87 32.37 -38.80
CA PHE A 58 -29.61 32.73 -38.14
C PHE A 58 -29.62 32.54 -36.62
N PHE A 59 -30.67 33.02 -35.93
CA PHE A 59 -30.68 33.03 -34.47
C PHE A 59 -31.02 31.66 -33.87
N LEU A 60 -32.06 31.00 -34.38
CA LEU A 60 -32.46 29.66 -33.94
C LEU A 60 -31.35 28.61 -34.07
N PRO A 61 -30.70 28.41 -35.24
CA PRO A 61 -29.66 27.38 -35.36
C PRO A 61 -28.48 27.65 -34.44
N LYS A 62 -28.14 28.93 -34.21
CA LYS A 62 -27.04 29.29 -33.30
C LYS A 62 -27.35 28.92 -31.86
N ILE A 63 -28.56 29.19 -31.38
CA ILE A 63 -28.98 28.83 -30.00
C ILE A 63 -29.04 27.30 -29.84
N LEU A 64 -29.58 26.59 -30.83
CA LEU A 64 -29.66 25.13 -30.82
C LEU A 64 -28.26 24.49 -30.80
N SER A 65 -27.31 25.01 -31.59
CA SER A 65 -25.94 24.50 -31.60
C SER A 65 -25.29 24.57 -30.22
N VAL A 66 -25.45 25.71 -29.51
CA VAL A 66 -24.92 25.89 -28.16
C VAL A 66 -25.59 24.95 -27.17
N LYS A 67 -26.91 24.74 -27.27
CA LYS A 67 -27.64 23.81 -26.41
C LYS A 67 -27.10 22.38 -26.57
N ILE A 68 -26.99 21.91 -27.82
CA ILE A 68 -26.50 20.56 -28.13
C ILE A 68 -25.05 20.40 -27.65
N SER A 69 -24.18 21.38 -27.88
CA SER A 69 -22.79 21.32 -27.40
C SER A 69 -22.70 21.25 -25.88
N ARG A 70 -23.58 21.94 -25.14
CA ARG A 70 -23.59 21.88 -23.68
C ARG A 70 -24.10 20.53 -23.18
N GLU A 71 -25.16 20.01 -23.77
CA GLU A 71 -25.69 18.69 -23.45
C GLU A 71 -24.64 17.60 -23.72
N SER A 72 -23.97 17.65 -24.87
CA SER A 72 -22.92 16.67 -25.18
C SER A 72 -21.72 16.75 -24.23
N LEU A 73 -21.32 17.95 -23.80
CA LEU A 73 -20.27 18.11 -22.78
C LEU A 73 -20.70 17.50 -21.44
N VAL A 74 -21.93 17.75 -20.99
CA VAL A 74 -22.45 17.17 -19.75
C VAL A 74 -22.49 15.65 -19.84
N ASP A 75 -23.01 15.09 -20.94
CA ASP A 75 -23.05 13.65 -21.15
C ASP A 75 -21.65 13.03 -21.18
N ASN A 76 -20.67 13.70 -21.79
CA ASN A 76 -19.29 13.26 -21.80
C ASN A 76 -18.68 13.27 -20.40
N TYR A 77 -18.90 14.32 -19.61
CA TYR A 77 -18.43 14.36 -18.22
C TYR A 77 -19.09 13.31 -17.34
N ILE A 78 -20.37 13.01 -17.54
CA ILE A 78 -21.06 11.92 -16.83
C ILE A 78 -20.44 10.57 -17.19
N LYS A 79 -20.17 10.32 -18.47
CA LYS A 79 -19.51 9.09 -18.92
C LYS A 79 -18.10 8.96 -18.34
N GLU A 80 -17.30 10.03 -18.40
CA GLU A 80 -15.96 10.06 -17.83
C GLU A 80 -15.99 9.81 -16.32
N ALA A 81 -16.91 10.45 -15.59
CA ALA A 81 -17.09 10.22 -14.15
C ALA A 81 -17.49 8.77 -13.84
N GLN A 82 -18.38 8.18 -14.64
CA GLN A 82 -18.75 6.77 -14.52
C GLN A 82 -17.56 5.84 -14.81
N GLU A 83 -16.77 6.12 -15.83
CA GLU A 83 -15.57 5.35 -16.16
C GLU A 83 -14.52 5.45 -15.04
N MET A 84 -14.26 6.66 -14.54
CA MET A 84 -13.38 6.88 -13.39
C MET A 84 -13.86 6.12 -12.15
N ASN A 85 -15.16 6.12 -11.88
CA ASN A 85 -15.74 5.37 -10.76
C ASN A 85 -15.58 3.85 -10.94
N ASN A 86 -15.86 3.33 -12.14
CA ASN A 86 -15.67 1.92 -12.47
C ASN A 86 -14.21 1.49 -12.34
N ASN A 87 -13.28 2.34 -12.79
CA ASN A 87 -11.84 2.11 -12.64
C ASN A 87 -11.41 2.13 -11.17
N ALA A 88 -11.90 3.08 -10.38
CA ALA A 88 -11.65 3.13 -8.94
C ALA A 88 -12.18 1.89 -8.22
N GLU A 89 -13.39 1.42 -8.57
CA GLU A 89 -13.96 0.21 -8.00
C GLU A 89 -13.18 -1.05 -8.41
N LYS A 90 -12.70 -1.11 -9.66
CA LYS A 90 -11.81 -2.19 -10.13
C LYS A 90 -10.51 -2.22 -9.33
N ILE A 91 -9.84 -1.08 -9.18
CA ILE A 91 -8.59 -0.96 -8.40
C ILE A 91 -8.86 -1.35 -6.94
N LYS A 92 -9.97 -0.91 -6.36
CA LYS A 92 -10.36 -1.28 -4.99
C LYS A 92 -10.50 -2.80 -4.85
N ARG A 93 -11.21 -3.46 -5.78
CA ARG A 93 -11.36 -4.93 -5.76
C ARG A 93 -10.02 -5.65 -5.90
N GLU A 94 -9.14 -5.16 -6.77
CA GLU A 94 -7.79 -5.72 -6.95
C GLU A 94 -6.93 -5.56 -5.68
N LEU A 95 -6.96 -4.39 -5.05
CA LEU A 95 -6.28 -4.13 -3.78
C LEU A 95 -6.82 -5.02 -2.65
N GLU A 96 -8.13 -5.17 -2.52
CA GLU A 96 -8.75 -6.07 -1.52
C GLU A 96 -8.32 -7.53 -1.75
N ARG A 97 -8.28 -7.98 -3.00
CA ARG A 97 -7.79 -9.31 -3.38
C ARG A 97 -6.32 -9.49 -3.01
N ASP A 98 -5.46 -8.54 -3.37
CA ASP A 98 -4.03 -8.61 -3.10
C ASP A 98 -3.73 -8.56 -1.59
N LEU A 99 -4.47 -7.74 -0.84
CA LEU A 99 -4.37 -7.67 0.61
C LEU A 99 -4.80 -8.99 1.27
N SER A 100 -5.87 -9.63 0.78
CA SER A 100 -6.30 -10.95 1.25
C SER A 100 -5.22 -12.01 0.98
N ILE A 101 -4.66 -12.04 -0.23
CA ILE A 101 -3.58 -12.97 -0.59
C ILE A 101 -2.33 -12.73 0.27
N ALA A 102 -1.94 -11.48 0.48
CA ALA A 102 -0.80 -11.13 1.32
C ALA A 102 -1.00 -11.57 2.78
N LYS A 103 -2.20 -11.38 3.35
CA LYS A 103 -2.55 -11.87 4.69
C LYS A 103 -2.48 -13.39 4.77
N ASN A 104 -3.01 -14.10 3.79
CA ASN A 104 -2.98 -15.56 3.75
C ASN A 104 -1.54 -16.09 3.66
N LYS A 105 -0.72 -15.52 2.77
CA LYS A 105 0.70 -15.86 2.66
C LYS A 105 1.48 -15.56 3.94
N ALA A 106 1.22 -14.43 4.59
CA ALA A 106 1.85 -14.09 5.86
C ALA A 106 1.48 -15.11 6.94
N SER A 107 0.21 -15.47 7.06
CA SER A 107 -0.27 -16.50 8.01
C SER A 107 0.36 -17.87 7.73
N GLU A 108 0.46 -18.26 6.45
CA GLU A 108 1.12 -19.49 6.03
C GLU A 108 2.61 -19.50 6.39
N ILE A 109 3.33 -18.42 6.10
CA ILE A 109 4.74 -18.27 6.44
C ILE A 109 4.95 -18.34 7.96
N ILE A 110 4.09 -17.67 8.74
CA ILE A 110 4.14 -17.73 10.21
C ILE A 110 3.96 -19.17 10.69
N LYS A 111 2.95 -19.88 10.18
CA LYS A 111 2.70 -21.28 10.55
C LYS A 111 3.88 -22.18 10.20
N ILE A 112 4.40 -22.09 8.97
CA ILE A 112 5.57 -22.85 8.52
C ILE A 112 6.79 -22.53 9.40
N THR A 113 7.00 -21.27 9.76
CA THR A 113 8.14 -20.85 10.59
C THR A 113 8.01 -21.37 12.02
N ILE A 114 6.82 -21.32 12.61
CA ILE A 114 6.55 -21.89 13.94
C ILE A 114 6.81 -23.40 13.91
N ASP A 115 6.30 -24.12 12.92
CA ASP A 115 6.48 -25.57 12.80
C ASP A 115 7.96 -25.94 12.58
N LYS A 116 8.69 -25.17 11.76
CA LYS A 116 10.14 -25.35 11.55
C LYS A 116 10.93 -25.07 12.83
N ASN A 117 10.61 -23.99 13.54
CA ASN A 117 11.28 -23.64 14.80
C ASN A 117 11.05 -24.70 15.87
N LYS A 118 9.82 -25.24 15.96
CA LYS A 118 9.50 -26.33 16.88
C LYS A 118 10.34 -27.57 16.57
N LYS A 119 10.36 -28.01 15.31
CA LYS A 119 11.19 -29.16 14.87
C LYS A 119 12.68 -28.93 15.13
N PHE A 120 13.20 -27.75 14.80
CA PHE A 120 14.60 -27.41 15.05
C PHE A 120 14.94 -27.41 16.54
N SER A 121 14.05 -26.89 17.37
CA SER A 121 14.18 -26.93 18.83
C SER A 121 14.22 -28.37 19.33
N ASP A 122 13.29 -29.22 18.92
CA ASP A 122 13.22 -30.64 19.31
C ASP A 122 14.47 -31.42 18.85
N GLU A 123 14.95 -31.16 17.64
CA GLU A 123 16.21 -31.73 17.14
C GLU A 123 17.43 -31.28 17.95
N LYS A 124 17.48 -30.00 18.37
CA LYS A 124 18.56 -29.50 19.22
C LYS A 124 18.49 -30.10 20.62
N PHE A 125 17.30 -30.20 21.21
CA PHE A 125 17.10 -30.84 22.51
C PHE A 125 17.48 -32.31 22.49
N THR A 126 17.09 -33.06 21.47
CA THR A 126 17.45 -34.47 21.33
C THR A 126 18.96 -34.65 21.13
N LYS A 127 19.61 -33.84 20.28
CA LYS A 127 21.07 -33.84 20.12
C LYS A 127 21.80 -33.51 21.42
N LEU A 128 21.36 -32.46 22.13
CA LEU A 128 21.92 -32.09 23.43
C LEU A 128 21.78 -33.20 24.46
N LYS A 129 20.61 -33.85 24.52
CA LYS A 129 20.37 -34.99 25.42
C LYS A 129 21.31 -36.16 25.12
N VAL A 130 21.46 -36.53 23.85
CA VAL A 130 22.37 -37.61 23.44
C VAL A 130 23.82 -37.27 23.74
N SER A 131 24.27 -36.04 23.46
CA SER A 131 25.62 -35.59 23.81
C SER A 131 25.86 -35.64 25.31
N LEU A 132 24.92 -35.16 26.12
CA LEU A 132 25.02 -35.16 27.58
C LEU A 132 25.04 -36.58 28.17
N GLU A 133 24.25 -37.49 27.62
CA GLU A 133 24.29 -38.92 28.00
C GLU A 133 25.64 -39.57 27.64
N ASN A 134 26.20 -39.27 26.47
CA ASN A 134 27.52 -39.78 26.06
C ASN A 134 28.64 -39.19 26.92
N ASP A 135 28.60 -37.89 27.22
CA ASP A 135 29.58 -37.23 28.09
C ASP A 135 29.53 -37.82 29.50
N SER A 136 28.33 -38.08 30.04
CA SER A 136 28.14 -38.76 31.33
C SER A 136 28.74 -40.18 31.31
N LYS A 137 28.46 -40.97 30.26
CA LYS A 137 29.06 -42.32 30.11
C LYS A 137 30.58 -42.27 30.02
N ASN A 138 31.13 -41.34 29.25
CA ASN A 138 32.58 -41.16 29.12
C ASN A 138 33.20 -40.75 30.46
N LEU A 139 32.56 -39.84 31.20
CA LEU A 139 33.03 -39.41 32.52
C LEU A 139 33.03 -40.57 33.52
N ILE A 140 31.97 -41.39 33.53
CA ILE A 140 31.87 -42.58 34.38
C ILE A 140 32.96 -43.60 34.01
N SER A 141 33.15 -43.89 32.72
CA SER A 141 34.20 -44.81 32.27
C SER A 141 35.61 -44.32 32.64
N ASN A 142 35.86 -43.01 32.49
CA ASN A 142 37.13 -42.41 32.93
C ASN A 142 37.33 -42.53 34.43
N LEU A 143 36.29 -42.28 35.24
CA LEU A 143 36.34 -42.46 36.69
C LEU A 143 36.59 -43.92 37.08
N GLU A 144 35.97 -44.88 36.40
CA GLU A 144 36.22 -46.31 36.63
C GLU A 144 37.65 -46.71 36.27
N ASN A 145 38.18 -46.21 35.15
CA ASN A 145 39.56 -46.44 34.74
C ASN A 145 40.56 -45.81 35.72
N GLU A 146 40.33 -44.57 36.15
CA GLU A 146 41.18 -43.92 37.16
C GLU A 146 41.09 -44.63 38.51
N LYS A 147 39.90 -45.05 38.94
CA LYS A 147 39.73 -45.88 40.14
C LYS A 147 40.50 -47.19 40.03
N ALA A 148 40.47 -47.85 38.88
CA ALA A 148 41.22 -49.09 38.64
C ALA A 148 42.73 -48.84 38.66
N LYS A 149 43.23 -47.74 38.06
CA LYS A 149 44.64 -47.33 38.15
C LYS A 149 45.07 -47.07 39.59
N ILE A 150 44.26 -46.35 40.36
CA ILE A 150 44.54 -46.10 41.78
C ILE A 150 44.58 -47.41 42.56
N MET A 151 43.64 -48.33 42.29
CA MET A 151 43.57 -49.63 42.96
C MET A 151 44.78 -50.51 42.63
N ASN A 152 45.23 -50.51 41.36
CA ASN A 152 46.42 -51.26 40.94
C ASN A 152 47.71 -50.69 41.56
N ASN A 153 47.77 -49.37 41.76
CA ASN A 153 48.94 -48.69 42.32
C ASN A 153 48.82 -48.45 43.84
N ILE A 154 47.80 -49.01 44.50
CA ILE A 154 47.51 -48.71 45.92
C ILE A 154 48.65 -49.13 46.84
N GLU A 155 49.34 -50.23 46.49
CA GLU A 155 50.52 -50.71 47.21
C GLU A 155 51.71 -49.75 47.09
N GLU A 156 51.91 -49.18 45.89
CA GLU A 156 52.99 -48.23 45.62
C GLU A 156 52.76 -46.90 46.34
N TYR A 157 51.52 -46.37 46.27
CA TYR A 157 51.14 -45.18 47.03
C TYR A 157 51.24 -45.39 48.55
N SER A 158 50.83 -46.57 49.05
CA SER A 158 50.93 -46.90 50.48
C SER A 158 52.38 -47.00 50.95
N TYR A 159 53.26 -47.59 50.12
CA TYR A 159 54.69 -47.62 50.36
C TYR A 159 55.31 -46.21 50.37
N GLU A 160 54.93 -45.36 49.42
CA GLU A 160 55.42 -43.98 49.35
C GLU A 160 54.99 -43.15 50.58
N ILE A 161 53.69 -43.22 50.96
CA ILE A 161 53.16 -42.56 52.16
C ILE A 161 53.86 -43.08 53.42
N SER A 162 54.04 -44.40 53.54
CA SER A 162 54.71 -45.01 54.70
C SER A 162 56.16 -44.54 54.82
N ASN A 163 56.89 -44.45 53.71
CA ASN A 163 58.26 -43.89 53.69
C ASN A 163 58.29 -42.40 54.06
N ILE A 164 57.35 -41.60 53.56
CA ILE A 164 57.26 -40.18 53.93
C ILE A 164 57.01 -40.05 55.43
N MET A 165 56.07 -40.83 55.97
CA MET A 165 55.75 -40.83 57.40
C MET A 165 56.94 -41.29 58.25
N PHE A 166 57.62 -42.37 57.83
CA PHE A 166 58.82 -42.90 58.48
C PHE A 166 59.94 -41.85 58.51
N ASN A 167 60.25 -41.23 57.37
CA ASN A 167 61.27 -40.19 57.27
C ASN A 167 60.94 -38.95 58.13
N LYS A 168 59.64 -38.59 58.24
CA LYS A 168 59.20 -37.43 59.02
C LYS A 168 59.19 -37.69 60.53
N LEU A 169 58.93 -38.92 60.97
CA LEU A 169 58.93 -39.31 62.39
C LEU A 169 60.33 -39.57 62.94
N LEU A 170 61.21 -40.18 62.14
CA LEU A 170 62.54 -40.61 62.60
C LEU A 170 63.65 -39.63 62.19
N ASN A 171 63.33 -38.60 61.38
CA ASN A 171 64.26 -37.59 60.87
C ASN A 171 65.51 -38.19 60.16
N GLU A 172 65.44 -39.46 59.75
CA GLU A 172 66.48 -40.21 59.05
C GLU A 172 65.99 -40.67 57.68
N LYS A 173 66.79 -40.43 56.63
CA LYS A 173 66.47 -40.80 55.23
C LYS A 173 66.86 -42.26 54.96
N LYS A 174 66.12 -43.25 55.47
CA LYS A 174 66.35 -44.66 55.11
C LYS A 174 65.19 -45.21 54.28
N LYS A 175 65.43 -45.43 52.98
CA LYS A 175 64.46 -46.05 52.05
C LYS A 175 64.42 -47.57 52.28
N ILE A 176 63.31 -48.09 52.79
CA ILE A 176 63.00 -49.53 52.77
C ILE A 176 62.74 -49.93 51.31
N SER A 177 63.15 -51.10 50.82
CA SER A 177 62.91 -51.52 49.41
C SER A 177 61.42 -51.88 49.16
N LEU A 178 60.92 -51.66 47.93
CA LEU A 178 59.53 -52.00 47.54
C LEU A 178 59.21 -53.50 47.76
N ASP A 179 60.19 -54.37 47.54
CA ASP A 179 60.05 -55.82 47.77
C ASP A 179 60.03 -56.21 49.26
N GLU A 180 60.63 -55.38 50.10
CA GLU A 180 60.67 -55.57 51.55
C GLU A 180 59.37 -55.11 52.20
N PHE A 181 58.78 -54.01 51.72
CA PHE A 181 57.42 -53.59 52.09
C PHE A 181 56.37 -54.62 51.68
N LYS A 182 56.45 -55.16 50.46
CA LYS A 182 55.57 -56.25 50.02
C LYS A 182 55.69 -57.52 50.88
N LYS A 183 56.87 -57.83 51.42
CA LYS A 183 57.07 -58.95 52.36
C LYS A 183 56.47 -58.69 53.75
N LEU A 184 56.44 -57.44 54.20
CA LEU A 184 55.86 -57.05 55.50
C LEU A 184 54.33 -57.07 55.47
N THR A 185 53.71 -56.63 54.37
CA THR A 185 52.24 -56.59 54.24
C THR A 185 51.61 -57.93 53.86
N LYS A 186 52.31 -58.82 53.14
CA LYS A 186 51.82 -60.17 52.81
C LYS A 186 51.73 -61.14 54.00
N LYS A 187 52.24 -60.78 55.18
CA LYS A 187 52.34 -61.70 56.33
C LYS A 187 51.10 -61.69 57.24
N GLU A 188 50.12 -60.82 57.00
CA GLU A 188 48.93 -60.69 57.87
C GLU A 188 47.58 -60.69 57.11
N ILE A 189 47.47 -61.46 56.01
CA ILE A 189 46.17 -61.99 55.55
C ILE A 189 46.29 -63.49 55.35
#